data_AF-A0A0M8T1C0-F1
#
_entry.id   AF-A0A0M8T1C0-F1
#
_cell.length_a   1.000
_cell.length_b   1.000
_cell.length_c   1.000
_cell.angle_alpha   90.00
_cell.angle_beta   90.00
_cell.angle_gamma   90.00
#
_symmetry.space_group_name_H-M   'P 1'
#
loop_
_entity.id
_entity.type
_entity.pdbx_description
1 polymer ?
#
loop_
_entity_poly.entity_id
_entity_poly.type
_entity_poly.pdbx_seq_one_letter_code
_entity_poly.pdbx_strand_id
1 'polypeptide(L)'
;KGNQAFDAERFAKVVELVITAMDISICFADFPTQKIGDNTRAFRQLGIGYANLGALLMATGHAYDSDGGRTLAASITSLMTGTAYKRSAELAAIVGPYDGYARNADSHKRVMKQHADANTVAPRTQDLD
;
A
#
# COMPACT_ATOMS: atom_id res chain seq x y z
N LYS A 1 27.71 11.95 0.08
CA LYS A 1 27.71 10.52 -0.25
C LYS A 1 26.26 10.07 -0.35
N GLY A 2 25.78 9.64 -1.51
CA GLY A 2 24.44 9.06 -1.62
C GLY A 2 24.45 7.67 -0.97
N ASN A 3 23.52 7.42 -0.05
CA ASN A 3 23.28 6.07 0.43
C ASN A 3 22.57 5.32 -0.70
N GLN A 4 23.19 4.28 -1.26
CA GLN A 4 22.61 3.48 -2.37
C GLN A 4 21.54 2.50 -1.88
N ALA A 5 20.96 2.76 -0.70
CA ALA A 5 19.94 1.93 -0.08
C ALA A 5 18.55 2.54 -0.30
N PHE A 6 17.54 1.68 -0.33
CA PHE A 6 16.14 2.11 -0.36
C PHE A 6 15.76 2.83 0.94
N ASP A 7 15.25 4.05 0.82
CA ASP A 7 14.79 4.87 1.96
C ASP A 7 13.36 4.47 2.36
N ALA A 8 13.26 3.41 3.18
CA ALA A 8 11.99 2.83 3.60
C ALA A 8 11.14 3.80 4.44
N GLU A 9 11.77 4.57 5.34
CA GLU A 9 11.06 5.52 6.20
C GLU A 9 10.41 6.64 5.39
N ARG A 10 11.17 7.23 4.46
CA ARG A 10 10.64 8.28 3.60
C ARG A 10 9.58 7.75 2.65
N PHE A 11 9.77 6.54 2.11
CA PHE A 11 8.76 5.89 1.27
C PHE A 11 7.46 5.70 2.04
N ALA A 12 7.49 5.19 3.27
CA ALA A 12 6.30 5.05 4.11
C ALA A 12 5.61 6.41 4.35
N LYS A 13 6.38 7.47 4.64
CA LYS A 13 5.82 8.83 4.80
C LYS A 13 5.12 9.34 3.53
N VAL A 14 5.67 9.06 2.36
CA VAL A 14 5.04 9.40 1.07
C VAL A 14 3.75 8.59 0.87
N VAL A 15 3.74 7.31 1.21
CA VAL A 15 2.53 6.47 1.14
C VAL A 15 1.42 7.03 2.04
N GLU A 16 1.73 7.42 3.29
CA GLU A 16 0.77 8.06 4.21
C GLU A 16 0.17 9.34 3.61
N LEU A 17 1.02 10.17 3.00
CA LEU A 17 0.61 11.41 2.34
C LEU A 17 -0.30 11.14 1.14
N VAL A 18 0.10 10.24 0.24
CA VAL A 18 -0.66 9.91 -0.98
C VAL A 18 -2.02 9.32 -0.65
N ILE A 19 -2.10 8.40 0.32
CA ILE A 19 -3.39 7.83 0.75
C ILE A 19 -4.33 8.90 1.27
N THR A 20 -3.81 9.84 2.08
CA THR A 20 -4.61 10.97 2.58
C THR A 20 -5.10 11.84 1.42
N ALA A 21 -4.24 12.16 0.46
CA ALA A 21 -4.61 12.99 -0.70
C ALA A 21 -5.64 12.31 -1.60
N MET A 22 -5.48 11.00 -1.84
CA MET A 22 -6.42 10.20 -2.63
C MET A 22 -7.79 10.09 -1.97
N ASP A 23 -7.83 9.88 -0.66
CA ASP A 23 -9.06 9.80 0.12
C ASP A 23 -9.84 11.12 0.12
N ILE A 24 -9.14 12.26 0.14
CA ILE A 24 -9.75 13.57 -0.08
C ILE A 24 -10.28 13.66 -1.52
N SER A 25 -9.45 13.37 -2.51
CA SER A 25 -9.80 13.52 -3.93
C SER A 25 -11.03 12.72 -4.32
N ILE A 26 -11.20 11.49 -3.81
CA ILE A 26 -12.31 10.62 -4.20
C ILE A 26 -13.65 11.13 -3.65
N CYS A 27 -13.64 11.84 -2.52
CA CYS A 27 -14.85 12.41 -1.91
C CYS A 27 -15.42 13.60 -2.71
N PHE A 28 -14.58 14.28 -3.50
CA PHE A 28 -14.96 15.43 -4.32
C PHE A 28 -15.00 15.14 -5.82
N ALA A 29 -14.87 13.87 -6.21
CA ALA A 29 -14.86 13.48 -7.61
C ALA A 29 -16.29 13.46 -8.20
N ASP A 30 -16.41 13.98 -9.42
CA ASP A 30 -17.61 13.84 -10.24
C ASP A 30 -17.54 12.55 -11.05
N PHE A 31 -18.64 11.79 -11.07
CA PHE A 31 -18.73 10.50 -11.75
C PHE A 31 -19.76 10.53 -12.88
N PRO A 32 -19.49 9.86 -14.01
CA PRO A 32 -20.31 9.97 -15.22
C PRO A 32 -21.74 9.41 -15.07
N THR A 33 -21.99 8.59 -14.05
CA THR A 33 -23.34 8.10 -13.74
C THR A 33 -23.57 8.14 -12.23
N GLN A 34 -24.83 8.35 -11.83
CA GLN A 34 -25.23 8.37 -10.42
C GLN A 34 -24.83 7.07 -9.70
N LYS A 35 -25.05 5.91 -10.34
CA LYS A 35 -24.71 4.60 -9.78
C LYS A 35 -23.21 4.46 -9.46
N ILE A 36 -22.33 4.99 -10.30
CA ILE A 36 -20.89 4.99 -10.04
C ILE A 36 -20.57 5.90 -8.85
N GLY A 37 -21.15 7.11 -8.82
CA GLY A 37 -20.95 8.05 -7.71
C GLY A 37 -21.39 7.49 -6.36
N ASP A 38 -22.56 6.86 -6.31
CA ASP A 38 -23.11 6.26 -5.08
C ASP A 38 -22.23 5.11 -4.59
N ASN A 39 -21.77 4.24 -5.50
CA ASN A 39 -20.86 3.15 -5.16
C ASN A 39 -19.50 3.67 -4.66
N THR A 40 -18.94 4.68 -5.33
CA THR A 40 -17.66 5.26 -4.93
C THR A 40 -17.74 5.93 -3.55
N ARG A 41 -18.83 6.66 -3.24
CA ARG A 41 -19.02 7.23 -1.90
C ARG A 41 -19.18 6.14 -0.83
N ALA A 42 -19.93 5.08 -1.13
CA ALA A 42 -20.17 3.99 -0.19
C ALA A 42 -18.92 3.16 0.14
N PHE A 43 -17.97 3.04 -0.80
CA PHE A 43 -16.80 2.15 -0.64
C PHE A 43 -15.43 2.85 -0.62
N ARG A 44 -15.33 4.10 -1.10
CA ARG A 44 -14.11 4.92 -1.12
C ARG A 44 -12.87 4.14 -1.59
N GLN A 45 -13.01 3.43 -2.71
CA GLN A 45 -11.98 2.51 -3.19
C GLN A 45 -10.77 3.28 -3.72
N LEU A 46 -9.59 3.00 -3.15
CA LEU A 46 -8.32 3.61 -3.55
C LEU A 46 -7.38 2.56 -4.15
N GLY A 47 -6.65 2.93 -5.20
CA GLY A 47 -5.59 2.13 -5.79
C GLY A 47 -4.26 2.86 -5.76
N ILE A 48 -3.32 2.39 -4.94
CA ILE A 48 -1.95 2.91 -4.87
C ILE A 48 -0.98 1.90 -5.47
N GLY A 49 0.05 2.41 -6.14
CA GLY A 49 1.14 1.63 -6.69
C GLY A 49 2.43 2.42 -6.73
N TYR A 50 3.50 1.79 -7.20
CA TYR A 50 4.78 2.42 -7.46
C TYR A 50 5.24 2.08 -8.87
N ALA A 51 6.12 2.92 -9.42
CA ALA A 51 6.73 2.73 -10.73
C ALA A 51 8.26 2.63 -10.60
N ASN A 52 8.93 2.32 -11.70
CA ASN A 52 10.38 2.35 -11.82
C ASN A 52 11.15 1.35 -10.93
N LEU A 53 10.51 0.22 -10.56
CA LEU A 53 11.14 -0.86 -9.80
C LEU A 53 12.42 -1.37 -10.49
N GLY A 54 12.40 -1.53 -11.81
CA GLY A 54 13.57 -2.00 -12.56
C GLY A 54 14.81 -1.09 -12.40
N ALA A 55 14.62 0.23 -12.40
CA ALA A 55 15.72 1.16 -12.16
C ALA A 55 16.26 1.09 -10.74
N LEU A 56 15.38 0.91 -9.74
CA LEU A 56 15.81 0.69 -8.36
C LEU A 56 16.62 -0.60 -8.22
N LEU A 57 16.19 -1.69 -8.85
CA LEU A 57 16.94 -2.96 -8.85
C LEU A 57 18.30 -2.79 -9.50
N MET A 58 18.38 -2.13 -10.66
CA MET A 58 19.67 -1.85 -11.32
C MET A 58 20.59 -0.98 -10.46
N ALA A 59 20.05 0.09 -9.84
CA ALA A 59 20.84 0.99 -8.98
C ALA A 59 21.34 0.32 -7.70
N THR A 60 20.62 -0.70 -7.21
CA THR A 60 20.98 -1.49 -6.02
C THR A 60 21.74 -2.77 -6.36
N GLY A 61 22.04 -3.03 -7.64
CA GLY A 61 22.84 -4.18 -8.08
C GLY A 61 22.09 -5.52 -8.16
N HIS A 62 20.76 -5.52 -8.17
CA HIS A 62 19.94 -6.73 -8.24
C HIS A 62 19.48 -7.01 -9.68
N ALA A 63 19.64 -8.26 -10.13
CA ALA A 63 19.01 -8.72 -11.37
C ALA A 63 17.49 -8.83 -11.17
N TYR A 64 16.71 -8.47 -12.19
CA TYR A 64 15.25 -8.40 -12.10
C TYR A 64 14.60 -9.73 -11.69
N ASP A 65 15.11 -10.84 -12.22
CA ASP A 65 14.60 -12.20 -11.96
C ASP A 65 15.39 -12.98 -10.89
N SER A 66 16.15 -12.26 -10.05
CA SER A 66 16.86 -12.87 -8.91
C SER A 66 15.97 -12.99 -7.67
N ASP A 67 16.34 -13.90 -6.77
CA ASP A 67 15.67 -14.01 -5.46
C ASP A 67 15.80 -12.72 -4.64
N GLY A 68 16.96 -12.07 -4.68
CA GLY A 68 17.16 -10.76 -4.06
C GLY A 68 16.26 -9.67 -4.68
N GLY A 69 16.13 -9.65 -6.00
CA GLY A 69 15.25 -8.70 -6.71
C GLY A 69 13.77 -8.91 -6.39
N ARG A 70 13.30 -10.16 -6.39
CA ARG A 70 11.94 -10.53 -5.98
C ARG A 70 11.68 -10.18 -4.51
N THR A 71 12.65 -10.42 -3.63
CA THR A 71 12.52 -10.13 -2.19
C THR A 71 12.47 -8.64 -1.92
N LEU A 72 13.29 -7.84 -2.60
CA LEU A 72 13.24 -6.38 -2.48
C LEU A 72 11.89 -5.83 -2.97
N ALA A 73 11.39 -6.31 -4.11
CA ALA A 73 10.07 -5.93 -4.63
C ALA A 73 8.94 -6.31 -3.66
N ALA A 74 8.97 -7.53 -3.11
CA ALA A 74 8.01 -8.00 -2.12
C ALA A 74 8.06 -7.15 -0.84
N SER A 75 9.26 -6.77 -0.38
CA SER A 75 9.45 -5.92 0.81
C SER A 75 8.86 -4.53 0.62
N ILE A 76 9.09 -3.90 -0.54
CA ILE A 76 8.53 -2.59 -0.88
C ILE A 76 6.99 -2.67 -0.95
N THR A 77 6.45 -3.71 -1.58
CA THR A 77 5.00 -3.93 -1.66
C THR A 77 4.40 -4.12 -0.27
N SER A 78 5.00 -4.99 0.56
CA SER A 78 4.54 -5.25 1.92
C SER A 78 4.50 -3.97 2.76
N LEU A 79 5.58 -3.18 2.71
CA LEU A 79 5.67 -1.88 3.39
C LEU A 79 4.59 -0.90 2.90
N MET A 80 4.40 -0.78 1.59
CA MET A 80 3.37 0.09 1.00
C MET A 80 1.97 -0.33 1.45
N THR A 81 1.65 -1.63 1.36
CA THR A 81 0.33 -2.18 1.73
C THR A 81 0.06 -1.96 3.22
N GLY A 82 1.00 -2.31 4.10
CA GLY A 82 0.85 -2.12 5.54
C GLY A 82 0.67 -0.66 5.92
N THR A 83 1.48 0.23 5.32
CA THR A 83 1.39 1.68 5.57
C THR A 83 0.07 2.27 5.07
N ALA A 84 -0.39 1.85 3.88
CA ALA A 84 -1.64 2.33 3.30
C ALA A 84 -2.86 1.94 4.15
N TYR A 85 -2.93 0.69 4.60
CA TYR A 85 -4.03 0.24 5.47
C TYR A 85 -3.97 0.84 6.87
N LYS A 86 -2.77 1.00 7.46
CA LYS A 86 -2.59 1.76 8.71
C LYS A 86 -3.14 3.17 8.56
N ARG A 87 -2.76 3.89 7.50
CA ARG A 87 -3.23 5.24 7.26
C ARG A 87 -4.74 5.31 7.04
N SER A 88 -5.30 4.36 6.29
CA SER A 88 -6.74 4.25 6.10
C SER A 88 -7.49 4.04 7.42
N ALA A 89 -6.96 3.19 8.33
CA ALA A 89 -7.55 2.99 9.65
C ALA A 89 -7.46 4.25 10.53
N GLU A 90 -6.34 4.98 10.49
CA GLU A 90 -6.20 6.27 11.18
C GLU A 90 -7.21 7.30 10.68
N LEU A 91 -7.44 7.39 9.36
CA LEU A 91 -8.46 8.27 8.78
C LEU A 91 -9.86 7.85 9.22
N ALA A 92 -10.18 6.56 9.16
CA ALA A 92 -11.47 6.04 9.60
C ALA A 92 -11.76 6.32 11.09
N ALA A 93 -10.73 6.38 11.94
CA ALA A 93 -10.88 6.76 13.34
C ALA A 93 -11.27 8.24 13.53
N ILE A 94 -11.00 9.11 12.54
CA ILE A 94 -11.30 10.54 12.58
C ILE A 94 -12.62 10.86 11.87
N VAL A 95 -12.81 10.35 10.65
CA VAL A 95 -13.96 10.70 9.78
C VAL A 95 -14.99 9.58 9.65
N GLY A 96 -14.79 8.46 10.35
CA GLY A 96 -15.62 7.26 10.23
C GLY A 96 -15.16 6.33 9.09
N PRO A 97 -15.41 5.02 9.20
CA PRO A 97 -15.20 4.07 8.11
C PRO A 97 -16.17 4.34 6.95
N TYR A 98 -15.85 3.84 5.76
CA TYR A 98 -16.79 3.85 4.63
C TYR A 98 -18.03 2.98 4.92
N ASP A 99 -19.19 3.36 4.38
CA ASP A 99 -20.49 2.73 4.67
C ASP A 99 -20.50 1.22 4.47
N GLY A 100 -19.82 0.75 3.41
CA GLY A 100 -19.72 -0.67 3.07
C GLY A 100 -18.86 -1.51 4.04
N TYR A 101 -18.14 -0.91 5.00
CA TYR A 101 -17.15 -1.62 5.82
C TYR A 101 -17.79 -2.70 6.69
N ALA A 102 -18.89 -2.38 7.39
CA ALA A 102 -19.53 -3.30 8.33
C ALA A 102 -19.94 -4.63 7.66
N ARG A 103 -20.40 -4.57 6.39
CA ARG A 103 -20.77 -5.75 5.60
C ARG A 103 -19.58 -6.67 5.31
N ASN A 104 -18.37 -6.13 5.21
CA ASN A 104 -17.18 -6.88 4.81
C ASN A 104 -16.11 -6.96 5.92
N ALA A 105 -16.41 -6.50 7.14
CA ALA A 105 -15.42 -6.31 8.18
C ALA A 105 -14.64 -7.59 8.51
N ASP A 106 -15.33 -8.72 8.64
CA ASP A 106 -14.69 -9.99 9.01
C ASP A 106 -13.79 -10.55 7.92
N SER A 107 -14.26 -10.54 6.67
CA SER A 107 -13.44 -10.95 5.52
C SER A 107 -12.26 -10.00 5.32
N HIS A 108 -12.46 -8.69 5.47
CA HIS A 108 -11.41 -7.69 5.39
C HIS A 108 -10.33 -7.91 6.45
N LYS A 109 -10.71 -8.04 7.74
CA LYS A 109 -9.77 -8.33 8.83
C LYS A 109 -9.01 -9.63 8.60
N ARG A 110 -9.66 -10.66 8.04
CA ARG A 110 -9.02 -11.93 7.70
C ARG A 110 -7.92 -11.76 6.64
N VAL A 111 -8.18 -11.00 5.58
CA VAL A 111 -7.17 -10.71 4.54
C VAL A 111 -6.02 -9.90 5.12
N MET A 112 -6.32 -8.89 5.94
CA MET A 112 -5.27 -8.12 6.63
C MET A 112 -4.39 -8.99 7.52
N LYS A 113 -5.00 -9.95 8.24
CA LYS A 113 -4.26 -10.94 9.01
C LYS A 113 -3.38 -11.83 8.11
N GLN A 114 -3.87 -12.29 6.96
CA GLN A 114 -3.07 -13.08 6.03
C GLN A 114 -1.84 -12.30 5.52
N HIS A 115 -2.00 -11.01 5.20
CA HIS A 115 -0.86 -10.16 4.83
C HIS A 115 0.16 -10.02 5.96
N ALA A 116 -0.31 -9.81 7.20
CA ALA A 116 0.57 -9.73 8.37
C ALA A 116 1.29 -11.06 8.66
N ASP A 117 0.58 -12.18 8.56
CA ASP A 117 1.14 -13.53 8.75
C ASP A 117 2.19 -13.83 7.67
N ALA A 118 1.92 -13.51 6.40
CA ALA A 118 2.88 -13.66 5.30
C ALA A 118 4.14 -12.79 5.49
N ASN A 119 3.98 -11.55 5.96
CA ASN A 119 5.11 -10.67 6.25
C ASN A 119 5.98 -11.19 7.42
N THR A 120 5.37 -11.90 8.39
CA THR A 120 6.10 -12.43 9.55
C THR A 120 7.07 -13.55 9.16
N VAL A 121 6.74 -14.33 8.13
CA VAL A 121 7.56 -15.45 7.64
C VAL A 121 8.41 -15.09 6.42
N ALA A 122 8.36 -13.85 5.95
CA ALA A 122 9.11 -13.41 4.79
C ALA A 122 10.62 -13.40 5.08
N PRO A 123 11.47 -13.90 4.16
CA PRO A 123 12.91 -13.81 4.29
C PRO A 123 13.35 -12.35 4.42
N ARG A 124 14.32 -12.08 5.29
CA ARG A 124 14.89 -10.73 5.38
C ARG A 124 15.88 -10.54 4.25
N THR A 125 15.96 -9.33 3.71
CA THR A 125 16.86 -8.99 2.60
C THR A 125 18.33 -9.24 2.94
N GLN A 126 18.71 -9.29 4.22
CA GLN A 126 20.07 -9.60 4.68
C GLN A 126 20.38 -11.10 4.73
N ASP A 127 19.36 -11.96 4.69
CA ASP A 127 19.50 -13.42 4.79
C ASP A 127 19.61 -14.08 3.40
N LEU A 128 19.69 -13.28 2.34
CA LEU A 128 19.76 -13.70 0.94
C LEU A 128 21.10 -13.23 0.37
N ASP A 129 22.09 -14.11 0.44
CA ASP A 129 23.37 -13.99 -0.27
C ASP A 129 23.25 -14.50 -1.71
#